data_AF-G1K0H3-F1
#
_entry.id   AF-G1K0H3-F1
#
_cell.length_a   1.000
_cell.length_b   1.000
_cell.length_c   1.000
_cell.angle_alpha   90.00
_cell.angle_beta   90.00
_cell.angle_gamma   90.00
#
_symmetry.space_group_name_H-M   'P 1'
#
loop_
_entity.id
_entity.type
_entity.pdbx_description
1 polymer ?
#
loop_
_entity_poly.entity_id
_entity_poly.type
_entity_poly.pdbx_seq_one_letter_code
_entity_poly.pdbx_strand_id
1 'polypeptide(L)'
;NYSNQLKDFNSNKMDWRWLLVISTIYFQQVHSIQEITTQINTKKIIHYLPDRFLSMSLDPFTILAAGPLTQNSLKMAQGLSPCLVRIGGKGTNILQFGKEFMKDN
;
A
#
# COMPACT_ATOMS: atom_id res chain seq x y z
N ASN A 1 66.00 -9.70 -4.13
CA ASN A 1 65.19 -9.21 -5.28
C ASN A 1 63.69 -9.45 -5.21
N TYR A 2 63.12 -9.94 -4.10
CA TYR A 2 61.65 -10.04 -3.92
C TYR A 2 61.05 -9.00 -2.97
N SER A 3 61.87 -8.15 -2.36
CA SER A 3 61.43 -7.11 -1.40
C SER A 3 60.85 -5.86 -2.05
N ASN A 4 61.12 -5.65 -3.35
CA ASN A 4 60.74 -4.40 -4.02
C ASN A 4 59.39 -4.49 -4.74
N GLN A 5 58.88 -5.68 -5.04
CA GLN A 5 57.57 -5.83 -5.70
C GLN A 5 56.38 -5.79 -4.73
N LEU A 6 56.60 -6.02 -3.43
CA LEU A 6 55.54 -5.96 -2.41
C LEU A 6 55.26 -4.53 -1.90
N LYS A 7 56.15 -3.57 -2.17
CA LYS A 7 55.93 -2.16 -1.80
C LYS A 7 55.04 -1.42 -2.81
N ASP A 8 55.06 -1.83 -4.07
CA ASP A 8 54.28 -1.16 -5.12
C ASP A 8 52.80 -1.57 -5.11
N PHE A 9 52.46 -2.72 -4.52
CA PHE A 9 51.06 -3.17 -4.39
C PHE A 9 50.26 -2.40 -3.32
N ASN A 10 50.94 -1.69 -2.40
CA ASN A 10 50.31 -1.05 -1.24
C ASN A 10 50.23 0.49 -1.35
N SER A 11 50.62 1.06 -2.50
CA SER A 11 50.62 2.50 -2.75
C SER A 11 49.39 3.00 -3.54
N ASN A 12 48.38 2.15 -3.76
CA ASN A 12 47.09 2.60 -4.26
C ASN A 12 46.13 2.84 -3.09
N LYS A 13 46.52 3.70 -2.14
CA LYS A 13 45.55 4.31 -1.22
C LYS A 13 44.71 5.27 -2.05
N MET A 14 43.61 4.76 -2.60
CA MET A 14 42.59 5.55 -3.27
C MET A 14 42.20 6.69 -2.32
N ASP A 15 42.56 7.92 -2.69
CA ASP A 15 42.23 9.11 -1.89
C ASP A 15 40.70 9.13 -1.66
N TRP A 16 40.26 9.34 -0.44
CA TRP A 16 38.83 9.30 -0.04
C TRP A 16 37.99 10.30 -0.85
N ARG A 17 38.64 11.32 -1.40
CA ARG A 17 38.08 12.26 -2.37
C ARG A 17 37.52 11.57 -3.62
N TRP A 18 38.15 10.49 -4.10
CA TRP A 18 37.66 9.71 -5.23
C TRP A 18 36.39 8.92 -4.90
N LEU A 19 36.21 8.47 -3.66
CA LEU A 19 34.97 7.82 -3.22
C LEU A 19 33.80 8.81 -3.25
N LEU A 20 34.03 10.08 -2.89
CA LEU A 20 33.01 11.13 -3.00
C LEU A 20 32.65 11.44 -4.47
N VAL A 21 33.65 11.47 -5.36
CA VAL A 21 33.42 11.68 -6.79
C VAL A 21 32.61 10.51 -7.39
N ILE A 22 32.98 9.27 -7.07
CA ILE A 22 32.22 8.09 -7.53
C ILE A 22 30.79 8.13 -6.97
N SER A 23 30.63 8.40 -5.68
CA SER A 23 29.32 8.53 -5.03
C SER A 23 28.44 9.58 -5.74
N THR A 24 28.96 10.78 -5.98
CA THR A 24 28.20 11.86 -6.65
C THR A 24 27.80 11.51 -8.09
N ILE A 25 28.65 10.82 -8.84
CA ILE A 25 28.34 10.32 -10.20
C ILE A 25 27.22 9.26 -10.14
N TYR A 26 27.30 8.32 -9.20
CA TYR A 26 26.23 7.33 -8.99
C TYR A 26 24.90 8.00 -8.59
N PHE A 27 24.92 8.99 -7.70
CA PHE A 27 23.73 9.73 -7.30
C PHE A 27 23.11 10.53 -8.46
N GLN A 28 23.93 11.10 -9.36
CA GLN A 28 23.44 11.82 -10.53
C GLN A 28 22.76 10.91 -11.57
N GLN A 29 23.21 9.66 -11.73
CA GLN A 29 22.58 8.71 -12.65
C GLN A 29 21.20 8.21 -12.16
N VAL A 30 20.97 8.16 -10.85
CA VAL A 30 19.73 7.64 -10.27
C VAL A 30 18.54 8.61 -10.46
N HIS A 31 18.80 9.90 -10.62
CA HIS A 31 17.76 10.91 -10.84
C HIS A 31 17.57 11.24 -12.33
N SER A 32 17.13 10.25 -13.11
CA SER A 32 16.48 10.55 -14.39
C SER A 32 15.10 11.13 -14.10
N ILE A 33 14.96 12.45 -14.24
CA ILE A 33 13.68 13.13 -14.10
C ILE A 33 12.88 12.86 -15.38
N GLN A 34 11.91 11.97 -15.28
CA GLN A 34 11.01 11.67 -16.39
C GLN A 34 9.89 12.70 -16.43
N GLU A 35 9.83 13.50 -17.49
CA GLU A 35 8.73 14.43 -17.72
C GLU A 35 7.50 13.65 -18.19
N ILE A 36 6.41 13.76 -17.43
CA ILE A 36 5.11 13.16 -17.77
C ILE A 36 4.16 14.30 -18.07
N THR A 37 3.73 14.39 -19.33
CA THR A 37 2.68 15.34 -19.74
C THR A 37 1.32 14.64 -19.72
N THR A 38 0.34 15.24 -19.04
CA THR A 38 -1.04 14.74 -19.00
C THR A 38 -1.98 15.76 -19.62
N GLN A 39 -2.82 15.31 -20.55
CA GLN A 39 -3.85 16.15 -21.17
C GLN A 39 -5.20 15.81 -20.54
N ILE A 40 -5.81 16.79 -19.88
CA ILE A 40 -7.12 16.64 -19.24
C ILE A 40 -8.17 17.30 -20.12
N ASN A 41 -9.07 16.49 -20.71
CA ASN A 41 -10.20 17.01 -21.48
C ASN A 41 -11.43 17.22 -20.57
N THR A 42 -11.71 18.47 -20.23
CA THR A 42 -12.84 18.84 -19.35
C THR A 42 -14.13 19.18 -20.11
N LYS A 43 -14.15 19.11 -21.45
CA LYS A 43 -15.33 19.50 -22.26
C LYS A 43 -16.52 18.55 -22.12
N LYS A 44 -16.31 17.36 -21.57
CA LYS A 44 -17.34 16.32 -21.41
C LYS A 44 -17.27 15.70 -20.02
N ILE A 45 -18.42 15.58 -19.36
CA ILE A 45 -18.56 14.78 -18.15
C ILE A 45 -18.78 13.34 -18.60
N ILE A 46 -17.87 12.44 -18.26
CA ILE A 46 -17.96 11.01 -18.64
C ILE A 46 -18.90 10.28 -17.66
N HIS A 47 -18.66 10.44 -16.36
CA HIS A 47 -19.46 9.81 -15.30
C HIS A 47 -19.61 10.75 -14.10
N TYR A 48 -20.77 10.66 -13.45
CA TYR A 48 -21.01 11.25 -12.14
C TYR A 48 -20.65 10.22 -11.06
N LEU A 49 -19.77 10.60 -10.13
CA LEU A 49 -19.34 9.73 -9.05
C LEU A 49 -20.15 10.06 -7.79
N PRO A 50 -20.96 9.13 -7.27
CA PRO A 50 -21.74 9.37 -6.06
C PRO A 50 -20.83 9.39 -4.82
N ASP A 51 -21.25 10.08 -3.75
CA ASP A 51 -20.46 10.22 -2.51
C ASP A 51 -20.09 8.86 -1.89
N ARG A 52 -20.94 7.84 -2.08
CA ARG A 52 -20.76 6.47 -1.58
C ARG A 52 -20.00 5.54 -2.52
N PHE A 53 -19.31 6.10 -3.53
CA PHE A 53 -18.59 5.31 -4.52
C PHE A 53 -17.56 4.38 -3.88
N LEU A 54 -16.83 4.87 -2.88
CA LEU A 54 -15.93 4.05 -2.10
C LEU A 54 -16.73 3.35 -0.99
N SER A 55 -16.97 2.06 -1.18
CA SER A 55 -17.77 1.23 -0.28
C SER A 55 -16.97 0.01 0.21
N MET A 56 -17.38 -0.60 1.32
CA MET A 56 -16.68 -1.73 1.94
C MET A 56 -17.50 -3.01 1.93
N SER A 57 -16.83 -4.17 1.86
CA SER A 57 -17.45 -5.49 1.96
C SER A 57 -16.76 -6.32 3.04
N LEU A 58 -17.54 -7.03 3.83
CA LEU A 58 -17.08 -7.89 4.92
C LEU A 58 -17.67 -9.29 4.75
N ASP A 59 -16.82 -10.32 4.78
CA ASP A 59 -17.30 -11.69 4.80
C ASP A 59 -17.86 -12.01 6.19
N PRO A 60 -19.06 -12.59 6.31
CA PRO A 60 -19.62 -12.96 7.60
C PRO A 60 -18.69 -13.82 8.48
N PHE A 61 -17.85 -14.70 7.88
CA PHE A 61 -16.89 -15.48 8.68
C PHE A 61 -15.80 -14.63 9.30
N THR A 62 -15.39 -13.54 8.65
CA THR A 62 -14.38 -12.65 9.27
C THR A 62 -14.98 -11.89 10.44
N ILE A 63 -16.27 -11.55 10.41
CA ILE A 63 -16.97 -10.95 11.54
C ILE A 63 -17.01 -11.94 12.72
N LEU A 64 -17.35 -13.20 12.46
CA LEU A 64 -17.39 -14.24 13.50
C LEU A 64 -16.00 -14.54 14.09
N ALA A 65 -14.97 -14.54 13.24
CA ALA A 65 -13.58 -14.79 13.66
C ALA A 65 -12.91 -13.60 14.35
N ALA A 66 -13.32 -12.36 14.03
CA ALA A 66 -12.69 -11.14 14.54
C ALA A 66 -13.01 -10.84 16.02
N GLY A 67 -13.96 -11.56 16.62
CA GLY A 67 -14.39 -11.31 17.99
C GLY A 67 -15.15 -9.96 18.11
N PRO A 68 -15.22 -9.37 19.32
CA PRO A 68 -15.98 -8.14 19.53
C PRO A 68 -15.36 -6.96 18.78
N LEU A 69 -16.16 -6.27 17.98
CA LEU A 69 -15.75 -5.05 17.28
C LEU A 69 -15.37 -3.96 18.29
N THR A 70 -14.17 -3.40 18.14
CA THR A 70 -13.62 -2.41 19.07
C THR A 70 -13.89 -0.98 18.62
N GLN A 71 -13.80 -0.02 19.55
CA GLN A 71 -13.94 1.40 19.23
C GLN A 71 -12.93 1.91 18.19
N ASN A 72 -11.74 1.29 18.11
CA ASN A 72 -10.74 1.63 17.10
C ASN A 72 -11.20 1.23 15.69
N SER A 73 -11.82 0.06 15.55
CA SER A 73 -12.41 -0.37 14.28
C SER A 73 -13.56 0.53 13.84
N LEU A 74 -14.36 1.03 14.80
CA LEU A 74 -15.42 2.00 14.52
C LEU A 74 -14.86 3.34 14.03
N LYS A 75 -13.85 3.90 14.70
CA LYS A 75 -13.20 5.16 14.27
C LYS A 75 -12.60 5.05 12.87
N MET A 76 -12.02 3.88 12.55
CA MET A 76 -11.51 3.61 11.20
C MET A 76 -12.64 3.56 10.17
N ALA A 77 -13.74 2.86 10.47
CA ALA A 77 -14.90 2.78 9.59
C ALA A 77 -15.56 4.15 9.37
N GLN A 78 -15.61 5.00 10.40
CA GLN A 78 -16.12 6.37 10.30
C GLN A 78 -15.32 7.23 9.33
N GLY A 79 -14.01 6.99 9.19
CA GLY A 79 -13.16 7.69 8.21
C GLY A 79 -13.52 7.40 6.75
N LEU A 80 -14.27 6.31 6.48
CA LEU A 80 -14.77 5.97 5.16
C LEU A 80 -16.18 6.53 4.89
N SER A 81 -16.80 7.18 5.86
CA SER A 81 -18.13 7.77 5.68
C SER A 81 -18.07 8.95 4.69
N PRO A 82 -19.00 9.04 3.71
CA PRO A 82 -20.15 8.17 3.47
C PRO A 82 -19.79 6.92 2.65
N CYS A 83 -20.12 5.73 3.16
CA CYS A 83 -19.78 4.44 2.54
C CYS A 83 -20.92 3.42 2.75
N LEU A 84 -21.14 2.52 1.79
CA LEU A 84 -22.02 1.37 1.97
C LEU A 84 -21.22 0.21 2.54
N VAL A 85 -21.79 -0.46 3.54
CA VAL A 85 -21.22 -1.67 4.13
C VAL A 85 -22.01 -2.88 3.61
N ARG A 86 -21.37 -3.71 2.79
CA ARG A 86 -21.92 -4.99 2.34
C ARG A 86 -21.43 -6.10 3.26
N ILE A 87 -22.36 -6.80 3.91
CA ILE A 87 -22.04 -8.05 4.61
C ILE A 87 -22.36 -9.19 3.64
N GLY A 88 -21.32 -9.82 3.09
CA GLY A 88 -21.47 -10.77 2.01
C GLY A 88 -20.14 -11.39 1.61
N GLY A 89 -20.16 -12.66 1.24
CA GLY A 89 -18.96 -13.39 0.84
C GLY A 89 -19.21 -14.89 0.72
N LYS A 90 -18.14 -15.68 0.78
CA LYS A 90 -18.25 -17.14 0.70
C LYS A 90 -18.95 -17.71 1.93
N GLY A 91 -18.81 -17.05 3.08
CA GLY A 91 -19.49 -17.44 4.32
C GLY A 91 -21.00 -17.23 4.33
N THR A 92 -21.55 -16.42 3.41
CA THR A 92 -22.99 -16.11 3.39
C THR A 92 -23.86 -17.33 3.17
N ASN A 93 -23.44 -18.28 2.32
CA ASN A 93 -24.25 -19.45 2.00
C ASN A 93 -24.24 -20.53 3.09
N ILE A 94 -23.29 -20.44 4.02
CA ILE A 94 -23.07 -21.45 5.06
C ILE A 94 -23.73 -21.00 6.37
N LEU A 95 -23.81 -19.70 6.59
CA LEU A 95 -24.47 -19.14 7.76
C LEU A 95 -25.98 -19.23 7.63
N GLN A 96 -26.55 -20.01 8.53
CA GLN A 96 -27.99 -20.04 8.77
C GLN A 96 -28.27 -19.24 10.02
N PHE A 97 -29.25 -18.35 9.95
CA PHE A 97 -29.71 -17.62 11.11
C PHE A 97 -30.33 -18.63 12.10
N GLY A 98 -29.92 -18.57 13.37
CA GLY A 98 -30.33 -19.53 14.40
C GLY A 98 -31.86 -19.62 14.50
N LYS A 99 -32.40 -20.85 14.44
CA LYS A 99 -33.85 -21.09 14.57
C LYS A 99 -34.39 -20.69 15.94
N GLU A 100 -33.54 -20.61 16.95
CA GLU A 100 -33.84 -20.10 18.29
C GLU A 100 -34.32 -18.63 18.34
N PHE A 101 -34.08 -17.82 17.31
CA PHE A 101 -34.63 -16.46 17.21
C PHE A 101 -35.89 -16.37 16.34
N MET A 102 -36.32 -17.49 15.74
CA MET A 102 -37.49 -17.60 14.86
C MET A 102 -38.62 -18.43 15.50
N LYS A 103 -38.42 -18.95 16.71
CA LYS A 103 -39.46 -19.60 17.50
C LYS A 103 -40.07 -18.54 18.42
N ASP A 104 -41.34 -18.23 18.14
CA ASP A 104 -42.26 -17.32 18.83
C ASP A 104 -42.21 -15.84 18.41
N ASN A 105 -42.86 -15.57 17.27
CA ASN A 105 -43.97 -14.61 17.18
C ASN A 105 -45.12 -15.26 16.41
#